data_AF-A0A968A831-F1
#
_entry.id   AF-A0A968A831-F1
#
_cell.length_a   1.000
_cell.length_b   1.000
_cell.length_c   1.000
_cell.angle_alpha   90.00
_cell.angle_beta   90.00
_cell.angle_gamma   90.00
#
_symmetry.space_group_name_H-M   'P 1'
#
loop_
_entity.id
_entity.type
_entity.pdbx_description
1 polymer ?
#
loop_
_entity_poly.entity_id
_entity_poly.type
_entity_poly.pdbx_seq_one_letter_code
_entity_poly.pdbx_strand_id
1 'polypeptide(L)' 'MSSVPDAAQVLCRQCNAPLPVEQGAQFITCEFCGTTNFVDKGRAVFHYAVRTTVRENDALAALRRWMAGN' A
#
# COMPACT_ATOMS: atom_id res chain seq x y z
N MET A 1 20.79 0.58 10.42
CA MET A 1 19.55 1.32 10.72
C MET A 1 18.92 1.66 9.39
N SER A 2 17.96 0.84 8.90
CA SER A 2 17.31 1.10 7.61
C SER A 2 16.18 2.10 7.81
N SER A 3 16.33 3.28 7.22
CA SER A 3 15.28 4.30 7.14
C SER A 3 14.14 3.77 6.27
N VAL A 4 12.97 3.54 6.87
CA VAL A 4 11.72 3.31 6.12
C VAL A 4 11.46 4.59 5.32
N PRO A 5 11.24 4.52 3.99
CA PRO A 5 10.90 5.70 3.21
C PRO A 5 9.60 6.29 3.77
N ASP A 6 9.60 7.61 3.97
CA ASP A 6 8.40 8.34 4.37
C ASP A 6 7.33 8.11 3.30
N ALA A 7 6.18 7.55 3.70
CA ALA A 7 5.11 7.24 2.76
C ALA A 7 4.64 8.56 2.15
N ALA A 8 4.73 8.69 0.81
CA ALA A 8 4.33 9.91 0.12
C ALA A 8 2.90 10.32 0.53
N GLN A 9 2.79 11.43 1.26
CA GLN A 9 1.53 11.93 1.77
C GLN A 9 0.76 12.65 0.66
N VAL A 10 -0.52 12.32 0.49
CA VAL A 10 -1.40 13.01 -0.47
C VAL A 10 -1.99 14.25 0.21
N LEU A 11 -1.87 15.40 -0.46
CA LEU A 11 -2.35 16.68 0.03
C LEU A 11 -3.63 17.12 -0.69
N CYS A 12 -4.47 17.86 0.02
CA CYS A 12 -5.65 18.48 -0.56
C CYS A 12 -5.25 19.54 -1.59
N ARG A 13 -5.89 19.53 -2.76
CA ARG A 13 -5.60 20.49 -3.85
C ARG A 13 -6.09 21.91 -3.57
N GLN A 14 -6.83 22.14 -2.48
CA GLN A 14 -7.37 23.46 -2.12
C GLN A 14 -6.64 24.07 -0.92
N CYS A 15 -6.58 23.37 0.21
CA CYS A 15 -5.98 23.90 1.44
C CYS A 15 -4.61 23.32 1.77
N ASN A 16 -4.10 22.38 0.96
CA ASN A 16 -2.83 21.71 1.18
C ASN A 16 -2.74 20.86 2.47
N ALA A 17 -3.86 20.63 3.15
CA ALA A 17 -3.92 19.75 4.31
C ALA A 17 -3.74 18.26 3.91
N PRO A 18 -3.19 17.42 4.79
CA PRO A 18 -3.13 15.99 4.59
C PRO A 18 -4.50 15.36 4.33
N LEU A 19 -4.59 14.45 3.36
CA LEU A 19 -5.77 13.63 3.13
C LEU A 19 -5.57 12.22 3.71
N PRO A 20 -6.53 11.68 4.48
CA PRO A 20 -6.51 10.30 4.92
C PRO A 20 -6.82 9.38 3.73
N VAL A 21 -5.78 8.87 3.07
CA VAL A 21 -5.95 7.95 1.94
C VAL A 21 -6.17 6.53 2.44
N GLU A 22 -7.41 6.08 2.43
CA GLU A 22 -7.75 4.67 2.68
C GLU A 22 -7.58 3.82 1.42
N GLN A 23 -7.28 2.53 1.62
CA GLN A 23 -7.22 1.58 0.52
C GLN A 23 -8.59 1.52 -0.19
N GLY A 24 -8.59 1.74 -1.51
CA GLY A 24 -9.81 1.63 -2.30
C GLY A 24 -10.60 2.93 -2.46
N ALA A 25 -10.31 4.00 -1.72
CA ALA A 25 -10.95 5.30 -1.91
C ALA A 25 -10.39 6.02 -3.17
N GLN A 26 -11.27 6.60 -4.00
CA GLN A 26 -10.89 7.45 -5.14
C GLN A 26 -11.26 8.91 -4.92
N PHE A 27 -12.30 9.15 -4.14
CA PHE A 27 -12.79 10.47 -3.77
C PHE A 27 -12.68 10.60 -2.26
N ILE A 28 -12.03 11.65 -1.80
CA ILE A 28 -11.80 11.92 -0.37
C ILE A 28 -12.23 13.36 -0.09
N THR A 29 -13.17 13.52 0.83
CA THR A 29 -13.59 14.84 1.31
C THR A 29 -12.61 15.32 2.37
N CYS A 30 -12.02 16.49 2.17
CA CYS A 30 -11.11 17.09 3.13
C CYS A 30 -11.89 17.56 4.37
N GLU A 31 -11.50 17.09 5.55
CA GLU A 31 -12.12 17.47 6.82
C GLU A 31 -11.83 18.93 7.21
N PHE A 32 -10.80 19.55 6.61
CA PHE A 32 -10.41 20.93 6.92
C PHE A 32 -11.19 21.98 6.11
N CYS A 33 -11.37 21.75 4.81
CA CYS A 33 -12.00 22.74 3.92
C CYS A 33 -13.25 22.22 3.20
N GLY A 34 -13.65 20.97 3.41
CA GLY A 34 -14.83 20.36 2.79
C GLY A 34 -14.68 20.02 1.30
N THR A 35 -13.52 20.26 0.68
CA THR A 35 -13.31 19.96 -0.74
C THR A 35 -13.22 18.45 -0.97
N THR A 36 -13.98 17.93 -1.93
CA THR A 36 -13.81 16.57 -2.44
C THR A 36 -12.65 16.51 -3.43
N ASN A 37 -11.64 15.70 -3.11
CA ASN A 37 -10.44 15.52 -3.92
C ASN A 37 -10.52 14.17 -4.63
N PHE A 38 -10.14 14.14 -5.91
CA PHE A 38 -9.90 12.91 -6.65
C PHE A 38 -8.44 12.49 -6.54
N VAL A 39 -8.20 11.24 -6.14
CA VAL A 39 -6.88 10.63 -6.03
C VAL A 39 -6.70 9.59 -7.13
N ASP A 40 -5.76 9.85 -8.04
CA ASP A 40 -5.42 8.92 -9.12
C ASP A 40 -4.60 7.73 -8.58
N LYS A 41 -5.25 6.58 -8.47
CA LYS A 41 -4.65 5.33 -8.00
C LYS A 41 -3.60 4.76 -8.94
N GLY A 42 -3.58 5.16 -10.22
CA GLY A 42 -2.59 4.69 -11.19
C GLY A 42 -1.15 5.07 -10.82
N ARG A 43 -0.99 6.07 -9.96
CA ARG A 43 0.30 6.53 -9.42
C ARG A 43 0.49 6.26 -7.92
N ALA A 44 -0.57 5.84 -7.22
CA ALA A 44 -0.50 5.46 -5.81
C ALA A 44 -0.11 3.98 -5.70
N VAL A 45 1.17 3.69 -5.89
CA VAL A 45 1.70 2.34 -5.65
C VAL A 45 1.81 2.15 -4.15
N PHE A 46 0.89 1.38 -3.57
CA PHE A 46 1.01 0.94 -2.19
C PHE A 46 2.19 -0.04 -2.10
N HIS A 47 3.22 0.31 -1.33
CA HIS A 47 4.32 -0.60 -1.03
C HIS A 47 3.86 -1.61 0.02
N TYR A 48 3.49 -2.81 -0.41
CA TYR A 48 3.26 -3.93 0.49
C TYR A 48 4.59 -4.61 0.82
N ALA A 49 5.07 -4.42 2.05
CA ALA A 49 6.18 -5.22 2.57
C ALA A 49 5.62 -6.51 3.18
N VAL A 50 5.64 -7.61 2.43
CA VAL A 50 5.34 -8.93 2.98
C VAL A 50 6.61 -9.45 3.64
N ARG A 51 6.58 -9.62 4.97
CA ARG A 51 7.67 -10.30 5.67
C ARG A 51 7.72 -11.75 5.24
N THR A 52 8.90 -12.26 4.92
CA THR A 52 9.10 -13.69 4.67
C THR A 52 8.73 -14.49 5.92
N THR A 53 7.68 -15.31 5.82
CA THR A 53 7.21 -16.19 6.91
C THR A 53 7.65 -17.64 6.76
N VAL A 54 8.26 -17.99 5.63
CA VAL A 54 8.69 -19.35 5.29
C VAL A 54 10.22 -19.42 5.24
N ARG A 55 10.82 -20.45 5.88
CA ARG A 55 12.24 -20.73 5.75
C ARG A 55 12.52 -21.40 4.40
N GLU A 56 13.72 -21.22 3.87
CA GLU A 56 14.10 -21.73 2.54
C GLU A 56 13.81 -23.23 2.36
N ASN A 57 14.19 -24.05 3.35
CA ASN A 57 13.95 -25.50 3.32
C ASN A 57 12.45 -25.85 3.29
N ASP A 58 11.63 -25.09 4.02
CA ASP A 58 10.18 -25.30 4.09
C ASP A 58 9.52 -24.90 2.77
N ALA A 59 10.00 -23.82 2.13
CA ALA A 59 9.56 -23.38 0.82
C ALA A 59 9.90 -24.40 -0.28
N LEU A 60 11.14 -24.92 -0.28
CA LEU A 60 11.57 -25.98 -1.21
C LEU A 60 10.75 -27.26 -1.04
N ALA A 61 10.45 -27.65 0.20
CA ALA A 61 9.60 -28.81 0.47
C ALA A 61 8.17 -28.61 -0.02
N ALA A 62 7.58 -27.43 0.21
CA ALA A 62 6.24 -27.10 -0.28
C ALA A 62 6.17 -27.12 -1.82
N LEU A 63 7.17 -26.53 -2.48
CA LEU A 63 7.26 -26.54 -3.94
C LEU A 63 7.34 -27.96 -4.51
N ARG A 64 8.17 -28.82 -3.93
CA ARG A 64 8.29 -30.23 -4.37
C ARG A 64 6.97 -31.00 -4.23
N ARG A 65 6.22 -30.79 -3.14
CA ARG A 65 4.92 -31.43 -2.96
C ARG A 65 3.93 -31.02 -4.04
N TRP A 66 3.82 -29.71 -4.30
CA TRP A 66 2.95 -29.18 -5.35
C TRP A 66 3.31 -29.72 -6.74
N MET A 67 4.60 -29.75 -7.08
CA MET A 67 5.07 -30.30 -8.37
C MET A 67 4.80 -31.80 -8.51
N ALA A 68 4.69 -32.54 -7.41
CA ALA A 68 4.37 -33.96 -7.41
C ALA A 68 2.87 -34.25 -7.60
N GLY A 69 2.02 -33.21 -7.79
CA GLY A 69 0.60 -33.37 -8.05
C GLY A 69 -0.26 -33.59 -6.81
N ASN A 70 0.18 -33.08 -5.65
CA ASN A 70 -0.60 -33.01 -4.41
C ASN A 70 -0.78 -31.56 -3.97
#